data_AF-A0A918KD08-F1
#
_entry.id   AF-A0A918KD08-F1
#
_cell.length_a   1.000
_cell.length_b   1.000
_cell.length_c   1.000
_cell.angle_alpha   90.00
_cell.angle_beta   90.00
_cell.angle_gamma   90.00
#
_symmetry.space_group_name_H-M   'P 1'
#
loop_
_entity.id
_entity.type
_entity.pdbx_description
1 polymer ?
#
loop_
_entity_poly.entity_id
_entity_poly.type
_entity_poly.pdbx_seq_one_letter_code
_entity_poly.pdbx_strand_id
1 'polypeptide(L)'
;MNTIKILNDQVDVPVEFILDNAYAGEDDLVLATSSLIEGIGNKYSDLDIYVFKTQLPTAGQIKHSKHHRVLTTNRTIVSGSNINDVEDEEILLVHTVIPGTDIKVDVEFKTFQSIEKIADKVDSLFEYSVNNLEMLSKQLLPRENSIIHRIFNALPVKNESKLSEIQSLFSKEKYCYLAYRWLASDFSVLLDIFGALSKRELDRAVEMSQCNLKSQLQAFLHIKGCTNVDPKWMYTYLHESDCEEIRHLRASFFDLVYFFGYDMTQNLDKEKYVLDCLDFCDRIFDYTVEVLNEYSLTPDNDNSLTLLAERYNVNDIDDSSYEYMEYTYRSKVYTKGTEPTRSWIS
;
A
#
# COMPACT_ATOMS: atom_id res chain seq x y z
N MET A 1 -17.23 -2.67 25.21
CA MET A 1 -17.99 -2.39 23.97
C MET A 1 -18.87 -3.61 23.70
N ASN A 2 -20.17 -3.43 23.46
CA ASN A 2 -21.11 -4.57 23.26
C ASN A 2 -21.39 -4.86 21.78
N THR A 3 -21.27 -3.85 20.93
CA THR A 3 -21.47 -3.94 19.48
C THR A 3 -20.42 -3.11 18.74
N ILE A 4 -20.10 -3.51 17.51
CA ILE A 4 -19.34 -2.73 16.53
C ILE A 4 -20.34 -2.20 15.50
N LYS A 5 -20.25 -0.92 15.18
CA LYS A 5 -21.10 -0.30 14.17
C LYS A 5 -20.39 -0.28 12.84
N ILE A 6 -21.09 -0.70 11.77
CA ILE A 6 -20.58 -0.66 10.39
C ILE A 6 -21.61 -0.02 9.46
N LEU A 7 -21.18 0.31 8.23
CA LEU A 7 -22.03 0.94 7.21
C LEU A 7 -22.67 2.25 7.68
N ASN A 8 -21.88 3.16 8.26
CA ASN A 8 -22.37 4.43 8.81
C ASN A 8 -23.48 4.22 9.85
N ASP A 9 -23.20 3.39 10.86
CA ASP A 9 -24.12 3.08 11.97
C ASP A 9 -25.43 2.39 11.58
N GLN A 10 -25.52 1.82 10.38
CA GLN A 10 -26.73 1.13 9.91
C GLN A 10 -26.82 -0.33 10.36
N VAL A 11 -25.68 -0.96 10.69
CA VAL A 11 -25.63 -2.36 11.13
C VAL A 11 -24.82 -2.46 12.43
N ASP A 12 -25.45 -3.04 13.45
CA ASP A 12 -24.82 -3.38 14.72
C ASP A 12 -24.32 -4.83 14.68
N VAL A 13 -23.03 -5.03 14.87
CA VAL A 13 -22.40 -6.35 14.94
C VAL A 13 -22.13 -6.69 16.41
N PRO A 14 -22.79 -7.70 17.00
CA PRO A 14 -22.55 -8.08 18.39
C PRO A 14 -21.10 -8.53 18.61
N VAL A 15 -20.43 -7.99 19.63
CA VAL A 15 -19.06 -8.41 19.98
C VAL A 15 -19.02 -9.88 20.37
N GLU A 16 -20.05 -10.39 21.06
CA GLU A 16 -20.20 -11.81 21.40
C GLU A 16 -20.19 -12.69 20.14
N PHE A 17 -20.88 -12.29 19.07
CA PHE A 17 -20.84 -13.02 17.80
C PHE A 17 -19.42 -13.10 17.24
N ILE A 18 -18.63 -12.03 17.32
CA ILE A 18 -17.23 -12.05 16.85
C ILE A 18 -16.41 -13.01 17.70
N LEU A 19 -16.48 -12.89 19.03
CA LEU A 19 -15.69 -13.70 19.96
C LEU A 19 -16.04 -15.20 19.87
N ASP A 20 -17.32 -15.53 19.68
CA ASP A 20 -17.83 -16.88 19.48
C ASP A 20 -17.33 -17.56 18.19
N ASN A 21 -16.86 -16.79 17.23
CA ASN A 21 -16.30 -17.28 15.97
C ASN A 21 -14.78 -17.07 15.87
N ALA A 22 -14.18 -16.30 16.78
CA ALA A 22 -12.76 -16.03 16.86
C ALA A 22 -11.94 -17.17 17.50
N TYR A 23 -12.57 -18.09 18.24
CA TYR A 23 -11.86 -19.15 18.98
C TYR A 23 -10.69 -18.62 19.82
N ALA A 24 -10.87 -17.44 20.42
CA ALA A 24 -9.85 -16.70 21.14
C ALA A 24 -9.83 -17.09 22.63
N GLY A 25 -8.64 -17.41 23.14
CA GLY A 25 -8.34 -17.58 24.55
C GLY A 25 -8.22 -16.24 25.28
N GLU A 26 -7.84 -16.28 26.55
CA GLU A 26 -7.71 -15.08 27.40
C GLU A 26 -6.63 -14.12 26.90
N ASP A 27 -5.47 -14.66 26.50
CA ASP A 27 -4.30 -13.90 26.05
C ASP A 27 -4.31 -13.55 24.56
N ASP A 28 -5.31 -13.94 23.78
CA ASP A 28 -5.30 -13.68 22.34
C ASP A 28 -5.78 -12.27 22.01
N LEU A 29 -5.23 -11.66 20.97
CA LEU A 29 -5.70 -10.38 20.45
C LEU A 29 -6.76 -10.63 19.36
N VAL A 30 -7.91 -9.94 19.45
CA VAL A 30 -8.94 -9.98 18.39
C VAL A 30 -9.17 -8.57 17.87
N LEU A 31 -9.00 -8.40 16.57
CA LEU A 31 -9.16 -7.13 15.85
C LEU A 31 -10.27 -7.24 14.82
N ALA A 32 -11.09 -6.20 14.70
CA ALA A 32 -11.93 -5.98 13.53
C ALA A 32 -11.23 -4.97 12.62
N THR A 33 -11.19 -5.24 11.33
CA THR A 33 -10.56 -4.38 10.32
C THR A 33 -11.36 -4.44 9.02
N SER A 34 -10.80 -3.94 7.91
CA SER A 34 -11.39 -3.74 6.58
C SER A 34 -11.98 -2.35 6.35
N SER A 35 -12.34 -2.12 5.08
CA SER A 35 -13.10 -0.95 4.64
C SER A 35 -14.34 -0.63 5.49
N LEU A 36 -15.03 -1.64 6.05
CA LEU A 36 -16.19 -1.42 6.91
C LEU A 36 -15.85 -0.73 8.23
N ILE A 37 -14.66 -1.02 8.77
CA ILE A 37 -14.16 -0.43 10.02
C ILE A 37 -13.54 0.95 9.76
N GLU A 38 -12.89 1.12 8.61
CA GLU A 38 -12.34 2.40 8.17
C GLU A 38 -13.43 3.43 7.78
N GLY A 39 -14.69 3.01 7.62
CA GLY A 39 -15.79 3.88 7.22
C GLY A 39 -15.95 4.09 5.70
N ILE A 40 -15.06 3.47 4.90
CA ILE A 40 -15.04 3.58 3.44
C ILE A 40 -15.74 2.40 2.74
N GLY A 41 -16.16 1.40 3.52
CA GLY A 41 -16.81 0.19 3.06
C GLY A 41 -18.26 0.42 2.65
N ASN A 42 -18.79 -0.54 1.89
CA ASN A 42 -20.18 -0.51 1.43
C ASN A 42 -20.84 -1.87 1.68
N LYS A 43 -22.12 -2.02 1.31
CA LYS A 43 -22.88 -3.25 1.55
C LYS A 43 -22.33 -4.53 0.90
N TYR A 44 -21.34 -4.39 0.01
CA TYR A 44 -20.64 -5.51 -0.64
C TYR A 44 -19.25 -5.75 -0.04
N SER A 45 -18.84 -4.96 0.95
CA SER A 45 -17.62 -5.19 1.71
C SER A 45 -17.82 -6.33 2.70
N ASP A 46 -16.78 -7.13 2.88
CA ASP A 46 -16.69 -8.13 3.93
C ASP A 46 -16.12 -7.49 5.22
N LEU A 47 -16.41 -8.08 6.38
CA LEU A 47 -15.81 -7.72 7.66
C LEU A 47 -14.64 -8.67 7.95
N ASP A 48 -13.43 -8.13 8.05
CA ASP A 48 -12.25 -8.91 8.40
C ASP A 48 -12.02 -8.92 9.92
N ILE A 49 -11.84 -10.10 10.50
CA ILE A 49 -11.46 -10.30 11.90
C ILE A 49 -10.10 -10.97 11.93
N TYR A 50 -9.15 -10.39 12.66
CA TYR A 50 -7.86 -11.03 12.93
C TYR A 50 -7.77 -11.53 14.35
N VAL A 51 -7.28 -12.76 14.50
CA VAL A 51 -7.01 -13.37 15.79
C VAL A 51 -5.51 -13.67 15.88
N PHE A 52 -4.80 -12.94 16.74
CA PHE A 52 -3.38 -13.15 16.99
C PHE A 52 -3.20 -13.99 18.24
N LYS A 53 -2.45 -15.09 18.09
CA LYS A 53 -2.26 -16.12 19.10
C LYS A 53 -0.80 -16.55 19.18
N THR A 54 -0.43 -17.30 20.20
CA THR A 54 0.89 -17.97 20.23
C THR A 54 0.95 -19.15 19.27
N GLN A 55 -0.15 -19.90 19.16
CA GLN A 55 -0.31 -21.05 18.27
C GLN A 55 -1.64 -20.97 17.54
N LEU A 56 -1.66 -21.37 16.27
CA LEU A 56 -2.88 -21.41 15.48
C LEU A 56 -3.78 -22.55 15.98
N PRO A 57 -5.12 -22.40 15.91
CA PRO A 57 -6.01 -23.51 16.21
C PRO A 57 -5.89 -24.59 15.14
N THR A 58 -6.05 -25.85 15.52
CA THR A 58 -6.11 -26.98 14.57
C THR A 58 -7.54 -27.21 14.08
N ALA A 59 -7.72 -27.96 12.99
CA ALA A 59 -9.04 -28.26 12.45
C ALA A 59 -9.93 -29.00 13.46
N GLY A 60 -9.37 -29.89 14.29
CA GLY A 60 -10.10 -30.59 15.35
C GLY A 60 -10.63 -29.68 16.45
N GLN A 61 -10.01 -28.51 16.66
CA GLN A 61 -10.44 -27.51 17.65
C GLN A 61 -11.56 -26.60 17.13
N ILE A 62 -11.80 -26.58 15.81
CA ILE A 62 -12.83 -25.74 15.19
C ILE A 62 -14.08 -26.56 14.88
N LYS A 63 -15.22 -26.04 15.33
CA LYS A 63 -16.55 -26.56 14.96
C LYS A 63 -16.89 -26.17 13.52
N HIS A 64 -16.28 -26.84 12.54
CA HIS A 64 -16.40 -26.50 11.11
C HIS A 64 -17.84 -26.45 10.60
N SER A 65 -18.74 -27.27 11.16
CA SER A 65 -20.17 -27.28 10.82
C SER A 65 -20.95 -26.01 11.18
N LYS A 66 -20.38 -25.12 12.02
CA LYS A 66 -20.95 -23.81 12.35
C LYS A 66 -20.70 -22.78 11.23
N HIS A 67 -19.71 -23.03 10.38
CA HIS A 67 -19.17 -22.04 9.46
C HIS A 67 -19.49 -22.38 8.02
N HIS A 68 -19.52 -21.36 7.16
CA HIS A 68 -19.70 -21.57 5.74
C HIS A 68 -18.46 -22.22 5.11
N ARG A 69 -17.28 -21.86 5.61
CA ARG A 69 -16.00 -22.44 5.16
C ARG A 69 -14.96 -22.38 6.28
N VAL A 70 -14.12 -23.40 6.37
CA VAL A 70 -12.91 -23.40 7.19
C VAL A 70 -11.74 -23.86 6.31
N LEU A 71 -10.63 -23.14 6.35
CA LEU A 71 -9.46 -23.36 5.52
C LEU A 71 -8.21 -23.58 6.37
N THR A 72 -7.49 -24.66 6.11
CA THR A 72 -6.19 -24.92 6.72
C THR A 72 -5.09 -24.02 6.13
N THR A 73 -3.93 -23.95 6.77
CA THR A 73 -2.74 -23.26 6.25
C THR A 73 -2.27 -23.82 4.91
N ASN A 74 -2.53 -25.11 4.65
CA ASN A 74 -2.29 -25.79 3.38
C ASN A 74 -3.39 -25.57 2.32
N ARG A 75 -4.37 -24.70 2.60
CA ARG A 75 -5.51 -24.38 1.70
C ARG A 75 -6.50 -25.52 1.51
N THR A 76 -6.51 -26.51 2.39
CA THR A 76 -7.53 -27.57 2.39
C THR A 76 -8.83 -27.04 2.99
N ILE A 77 -9.96 -27.31 2.34
CA ILE A 77 -11.29 -27.04 2.92
C ILE A 77 -11.61 -28.15 3.90
N VAL A 78 -11.86 -27.79 5.16
CA VAL A 78 -12.26 -28.74 6.20
C VAL A 78 -13.75 -29.08 6.04
N SER A 79 -14.05 -30.36 6.04
CA SER A 79 -15.41 -30.90 5.88
C SER A 79 -15.58 -32.18 6.70
N GLY A 80 -16.83 -32.60 6.90
CA GLY A 80 -17.10 -33.86 7.61
C GLY A 80 -16.49 -35.11 6.93
N SER A 81 -16.22 -35.06 5.63
CA SER A 81 -15.64 -36.18 4.88
C SER A 81 -14.12 -36.31 5.02
N ASN A 82 -13.40 -35.27 5.42
CA ASN A 82 -11.93 -35.27 5.51
C ASN A 82 -11.39 -34.81 6.87
N ILE A 83 -12.24 -34.52 7.86
CA ILE A 83 -11.81 -33.98 9.15
C ILE A 83 -10.74 -34.84 9.83
N ASN A 84 -10.87 -36.16 9.78
CA ASN A 84 -9.89 -37.06 10.40
C ASN A 84 -8.51 -37.02 9.70
N ASP A 85 -8.46 -36.66 8.41
CA ASP A 85 -7.22 -36.57 7.64
C ASP A 85 -6.48 -35.25 7.90
N VAL A 86 -7.22 -34.22 8.35
CA VAL A 86 -6.71 -32.85 8.52
C VAL A 86 -6.85 -32.34 9.96
N GLU A 87 -7.18 -33.20 10.92
CA GLU A 87 -7.55 -32.81 12.29
C GLU A 87 -6.45 -31.98 12.98
N ASP A 88 -5.19 -32.36 12.74
CA ASP A 88 -4.00 -31.71 13.27
C ASP A 88 -3.49 -30.54 12.41
N GLU A 89 -4.08 -30.31 11.23
CA GLU A 89 -3.69 -29.17 10.40
C GLU A 89 -4.12 -27.85 11.04
N GLU A 90 -3.21 -26.89 11.07
CA GLU A 90 -3.48 -25.53 11.55
C GLU A 90 -4.47 -24.81 10.63
N ILE A 91 -5.36 -24.04 11.23
CA ILE A 91 -6.36 -23.25 10.52
C ILE A 91 -5.84 -21.86 10.22
N LEU A 92 -6.01 -21.47 8.97
CA LEU A 92 -5.71 -20.13 8.49
C LEU A 92 -6.90 -19.20 8.64
N LEU A 93 -8.10 -19.69 8.30
CA LEU A 93 -9.25 -18.83 8.03
C LEU A 93 -10.58 -19.56 8.24
N VAL A 94 -11.56 -18.83 8.78
CA VAL A 94 -12.95 -19.24 8.91
C VAL A 94 -13.83 -18.19 8.26
N HIS A 95 -14.76 -18.61 7.39
CA HIS A 95 -15.78 -17.73 6.81
C HIS A 95 -17.13 -17.98 7.45
N THR A 96 -17.78 -16.91 7.88
CA THR A 96 -19.15 -16.93 8.39
C THR A 96 -19.93 -15.70 7.90
N VAL A 97 -21.17 -15.52 8.35
CA VAL A 97 -22.05 -14.42 7.94
C VAL A 97 -22.69 -13.82 9.19
N ILE A 98 -22.79 -12.49 9.23
CA ILE A 98 -23.45 -11.80 10.34
C ILE A 98 -24.94 -12.21 10.36
N PRO A 99 -25.48 -12.70 11.50
CA PRO A 99 -26.85 -13.20 11.57
C PRO A 99 -27.88 -12.19 11.07
N GLY A 100 -28.77 -12.63 10.18
CA GLY A 100 -29.83 -11.78 9.62
C GLY A 100 -29.36 -10.82 8.52
N THR A 101 -28.14 -10.95 8.02
CA THR A 101 -27.58 -10.13 6.92
C THR A 101 -26.89 -11.01 5.88
N ASP A 102 -26.42 -10.39 4.79
CA ASP A 102 -25.56 -11.02 3.78
C ASP A 102 -24.08 -10.62 3.93
N ILE A 103 -23.72 -9.94 5.02
CA ILE A 103 -22.35 -9.45 5.24
C ILE A 103 -21.48 -10.61 5.72
N LYS A 104 -20.46 -10.94 4.94
CA LYS A 104 -19.52 -12.00 5.30
C LYS A 104 -18.54 -11.52 6.36
N VAL A 105 -18.09 -12.47 7.16
CA VAL A 105 -17.05 -12.28 8.15
C VAL A 105 -15.95 -13.30 7.93
N ASP A 106 -14.75 -12.80 7.66
CA ASP A 106 -13.55 -13.59 7.46
C ASP A 106 -12.69 -13.50 8.73
N VAL A 107 -12.61 -14.59 9.48
CA VAL A 107 -11.79 -14.70 10.70
C VAL A 107 -10.45 -15.34 10.33
N GLU A 108 -9.41 -14.52 10.21
CA GLU A 108 -8.04 -14.94 9.92
C GLU A 108 -7.21 -15.12 11.20
N PHE A 109 -6.48 -16.24 11.27
CA PHE A 109 -5.58 -16.53 12.39
C PHE A 109 -4.13 -16.21 12.03
N LYS A 110 -3.42 -15.57 12.95
CA LYS A 110 -1.99 -15.25 12.85
C LYS A 110 -1.29 -15.56 14.16
N THR A 111 0.02 -15.82 14.08
CA THR A 111 0.83 -15.92 15.29
C THR A 111 1.51 -14.60 15.60
N PHE A 112 1.70 -14.25 16.87
CA PHE A 112 2.51 -13.08 17.26
C PHE A 112 3.91 -13.13 16.64
N GLN A 113 4.55 -14.31 16.66
CA GLN A 113 5.85 -14.53 16.02
C GLN A 113 5.84 -14.23 14.52
N SER A 114 4.75 -14.51 13.80
CA SER A 114 4.67 -14.17 12.37
C SER A 114 4.66 -12.66 12.14
N ILE A 115 4.11 -11.89 13.07
CA ILE A 115 4.05 -10.43 12.99
C ILE A 115 5.38 -9.79 13.36
N GLU A 116 6.05 -10.29 14.39
CA GLU A 116 7.42 -9.90 14.74
C GLU A 116 8.37 -10.06 13.55
N LYS A 117 8.29 -11.20 12.84
CA LYS A 117 9.09 -11.43 11.62
C LYS A 117 8.80 -10.43 10.49
N ILE A 118 7.55 -9.97 10.37
CA ILE A 118 7.18 -8.95 9.38
C ILE A 118 7.75 -7.59 9.80
N ALA A 119 7.70 -7.26 11.09
CA ALA A 119 8.30 -6.04 11.63
C ALA A 119 9.82 -6.01 11.43
N ASP A 120 10.53 -7.09 11.76
CA ASP A 120 11.98 -7.23 11.51
C ASP A 120 12.31 -7.03 10.02
N LYS A 121 11.46 -7.57 9.14
CA LYS A 121 11.62 -7.40 7.69
C LYS A 121 11.39 -5.96 7.25
N VAL A 122 10.39 -5.26 7.81
CA VAL A 122 10.17 -3.83 7.55
C VAL A 122 11.41 -3.03 7.96
N ASP A 123 11.95 -3.27 9.15
CA ASP A 123 13.15 -2.56 9.63
C ASP A 123 14.37 -2.83 8.75
N SER A 124 14.63 -4.09 8.40
CA SER A 124 15.74 -4.44 7.51
C SER A 124 15.58 -3.85 6.10
N LEU A 125 14.36 -3.85 5.55
CA LEU A 125 14.09 -3.22 4.25
C LEU A 125 14.25 -1.71 4.33
N PHE A 126 13.83 -1.09 5.43
CA PHE A 126 13.97 0.34 5.65
C PHE A 126 15.45 0.74 5.69
N GLU A 127 16.26 0.07 6.50
CA GLU A 127 17.72 0.29 6.57
C GLU A 127 18.38 0.12 5.20
N TYR A 128 17.96 -0.89 4.43
CA TYR A 128 18.43 -1.05 3.06
C TYR A 128 18.02 0.14 2.18
N SER A 129 16.76 0.56 2.25
CA SER A 129 16.20 1.60 1.37
C SER A 129 16.85 2.98 1.57
N VAL A 130 17.15 3.38 2.81
CA VAL A 130 17.76 4.69 3.10
C VAL A 130 19.21 4.79 2.63
N ASN A 131 19.88 3.65 2.46
CA ASN A 131 21.26 3.57 1.96
C ASN A 131 21.35 3.27 0.45
N ASN A 132 20.23 2.96 -0.21
CA ASN A 132 20.19 2.56 -1.62
C ASN A 132 19.11 3.36 -2.34
N LEU A 133 19.44 4.61 -2.73
CA LEU A 133 18.48 5.55 -3.30
C LEU A 133 18.15 5.26 -4.78
N GLU A 134 19.03 4.54 -5.49
CA GLU A 134 18.86 4.16 -6.90
C GLU A 134 17.72 3.14 -7.12
N MET A 135 17.64 2.08 -6.33
CA MET A 135 16.73 0.98 -6.64
C MET A 135 16.37 0.24 -5.37
N LEU A 136 15.07 -0.01 -5.20
CA LEU A 136 14.53 -0.84 -4.15
C LEU A 136 13.85 -2.06 -4.75
N SER A 137 14.63 -3.11 -5.02
CA SER A 137 14.15 -4.35 -5.64
C SER A 137 13.48 -5.31 -4.65
N LYS A 138 13.72 -5.13 -3.35
CA LYS A 138 13.15 -5.96 -2.29
C LYS A 138 11.82 -5.40 -1.81
N GLN A 139 10.80 -6.25 -1.75
CA GLN A 139 9.45 -5.87 -1.35
C GLN A 139 8.88 -6.83 -0.30
N LEU A 140 7.89 -6.34 0.45
CA LEU A 140 7.00 -7.19 1.23
C LEU A 140 6.06 -7.97 0.31
N LEU A 141 5.62 -9.13 0.77
CA LEU A 141 4.56 -9.89 0.11
C LEU A 141 3.24 -9.11 0.21
N PRO A 142 2.32 -9.24 -0.78
CA PRO A 142 1.03 -8.55 -0.73
C PRO A 142 0.23 -8.79 0.56
N ARG A 143 0.33 -10.00 1.15
CA ARG A 143 -0.32 -10.33 2.43
C ARG A 143 0.34 -9.65 3.63
N GLU A 144 1.65 -9.44 3.59
CA GLU A 144 2.38 -8.70 4.63
C GLU A 144 1.99 -7.22 4.58
N ASN A 145 1.88 -6.63 3.39
CA ASN A 145 1.37 -5.27 3.24
C ASN A 145 -0.07 -5.12 3.76
N SER A 146 -0.95 -6.06 3.39
CA SER A 146 -2.36 -6.06 3.83
C SER A 146 -2.47 -6.11 5.35
N ILE A 147 -1.71 -6.98 6.03
CA ILE A 147 -1.79 -7.10 7.49
C ILE A 147 -1.26 -5.84 8.21
N ILE A 148 -0.19 -5.21 7.71
CA ILE A 148 0.35 -3.97 8.30
C ILE A 148 -0.70 -2.86 8.23
N HIS A 149 -1.29 -2.65 7.05
CA HIS A 149 -2.37 -1.68 6.87
C HIS A 149 -3.54 -1.94 7.84
N ARG A 150 -3.95 -3.21 7.94
CA ARG A 150 -5.04 -3.65 8.81
C ARG A 150 -4.75 -3.43 10.30
N ILE A 151 -3.51 -3.64 10.76
CA ILE A 151 -3.08 -3.38 12.14
C ILE A 151 -3.19 -1.88 12.49
N PHE A 152 -2.81 -0.99 11.57
CA PHE A 152 -2.89 0.46 11.81
C PHE A 152 -4.33 1.01 11.81
N ASN A 153 -5.25 0.32 11.14
CA ASN A 153 -6.64 0.77 10.96
C ASN A 153 -7.66 -0.19 11.61
N ALA A 154 -7.21 -0.98 12.59
CA ALA A 154 -8.05 -1.94 13.29
C ALA A 154 -8.76 -1.33 14.50
N LEU A 155 -9.93 -1.88 14.80
CA LEU A 155 -10.65 -1.70 16.05
C LEU A 155 -10.38 -2.92 16.96
N PRO A 156 -9.86 -2.76 18.19
CA PRO A 156 -9.67 -3.87 19.11
C PRO A 156 -11.02 -4.37 19.63
N VAL A 157 -11.32 -5.64 19.39
CA VAL A 157 -12.50 -6.33 19.93
C VAL A 157 -12.16 -6.98 21.27
N LYS A 158 -10.92 -7.47 21.42
CA LYS A 158 -10.38 -8.04 22.65
C LYS A 158 -8.92 -7.65 22.82
N ASN A 159 -8.49 -7.36 24.06
CA ASN A 159 -7.11 -7.08 24.45
C ASN A 159 -6.47 -5.85 23.76
N GLU A 160 -7.07 -4.68 23.94
CA GLU A 160 -6.58 -3.40 23.40
C GLU A 160 -5.10 -3.11 23.71
N SER A 161 -4.61 -3.46 24.91
CA SER A 161 -3.18 -3.28 25.25
C SER A 161 -2.26 -4.05 24.31
N LYS A 162 -2.65 -5.26 23.87
CA LYS A 162 -1.87 -6.07 22.93
C LYS A 162 -1.89 -5.49 21.52
N LEU A 163 -2.94 -4.75 21.14
CA LEU A 163 -2.93 -4.01 19.88
C LEU A 163 -1.85 -2.93 19.92
N SER A 164 -1.78 -2.17 21.01
CA SER A 164 -0.74 -1.16 21.19
C SER A 164 0.66 -1.77 21.17
N GLU A 165 0.86 -2.94 21.79
CA GLU A 165 2.13 -3.69 21.72
C GLU A 165 2.48 -4.06 20.27
N ILE A 166 1.56 -4.68 19.51
CA ILE A 166 1.80 -5.03 18.11
C ILE A 166 2.06 -3.79 17.25
N GLN A 167 1.26 -2.72 17.42
CA GLN A 167 1.45 -1.48 16.68
C GLN A 167 2.83 -0.87 16.96
N SER A 168 3.34 -1.00 18.19
CA SER A 168 4.68 -0.52 18.55
C SER A 168 5.82 -1.28 17.88
N LEU A 169 5.58 -2.48 17.35
CA LEU A 169 6.54 -3.21 16.52
C LEU A 169 6.78 -2.52 15.16
N PHE A 170 5.83 -1.72 14.69
CA PHE A 170 5.90 -1.07 13.38
C PHE A 170 6.06 0.44 13.52
N SER A 171 7.11 0.98 12.91
CA SER A 171 7.12 2.41 12.60
C SER A 171 6.25 2.67 11.36
N LYS A 172 5.12 3.35 11.55
CA LYS A 172 4.25 3.80 10.43
C LYS A 172 5.04 4.63 9.42
N GLU A 173 5.92 5.50 9.91
CA GLU A 173 6.79 6.36 9.10
C GLU A 173 7.73 5.51 8.22
N LYS A 174 8.44 4.54 8.79
CA LYS A 174 9.31 3.62 8.03
C LYS A 174 8.54 2.86 6.95
N TYR A 175 7.37 2.32 7.31
CA TYR A 175 6.54 1.57 6.36
C TYR A 175 6.02 2.45 5.21
N CYS A 176 5.56 3.66 5.53
CA CYS A 176 5.09 4.63 4.54
C CYS A 176 6.22 5.06 3.58
N TYR A 177 7.43 5.26 4.09
CA TYR A 177 8.60 5.53 3.25
C TYR A 177 8.92 4.36 2.32
N LEU A 178 8.89 3.12 2.81
CA LEU A 178 9.08 1.93 1.97
C LEU A 178 8.03 1.82 0.86
N ALA A 179 6.75 2.00 1.21
CA ALA A 179 5.65 1.96 0.24
C ALA A 179 5.78 3.07 -0.82
N TYR A 180 6.21 4.27 -0.42
CA TYR A 180 6.60 5.33 -1.34
C TYR A 180 7.73 4.85 -2.28
N ARG A 181 8.83 4.32 -1.73
CA ARG A 181 10.00 3.89 -2.52
C ARG A 181 9.71 2.72 -3.47
N TRP A 182 8.74 1.86 -3.18
CA TRP A 182 8.33 0.77 -4.09
C TRP A 182 7.55 1.25 -5.32
N LEU A 183 6.87 2.39 -5.21
CA LEU A 183 5.98 2.91 -6.25
C LEU A 183 6.52 4.17 -6.95
N ALA A 184 7.36 4.95 -6.28
CA ALA A 184 8.02 6.10 -6.87
C ALA A 184 8.78 5.64 -8.12
N SER A 185 8.57 6.33 -9.25
CA SER A 185 9.03 5.87 -10.57
C SER A 185 10.51 5.54 -10.55
N ASP A 186 10.79 4.33 -11.03
CA ASP A 186 12.11 3.99 -11.50
C ASP A 186 12.41 4.78 -12.78
N PHE A 187 13.68 5.12 -12.98
CA PHE A 187 14.16 5.79 -14.18
C PHE A 187 13.89 4.97 -15.45
N SER A 188 13.85 3.64 -15.33
CA SER A 188 13.49 2.73 -16.42
C SER A 188 12.13 3.03 -17.07
N VAL A 189 11.12 3.40 -16.27
CA VAL A 189 9.78 3.77 -16.78
C VAL A 189 9.84 5.03 -17.64
N LEU A 190 10.67 6.01 -17.25
CA LEU A 190 10.87 7.22 -18.03
C LEU A 190 11.50 6.90 -19.40
N LEU A 191 12.52 6.04 -19.41
CA LEU A 191 13.18 5.60 -20.63
C LEU A 191 12.22 4.87 -21.56
N ASP A 192 11.30 4.06 -21.02
CA ASP A 192 10.28 3.38 -21.81
C ASP A 192 9.32 4.39 -22.46
N ILE A 193 8.89 5.41 -21.73
CA ILE A 193 8.06 6.52 -22.26
C ILE A 193 8.81 7.22 -23.40
N PHE A 194 10.07 7.62 -23.19
CA PHE A 194 10.88 8.29 -24.21
C PHE A 194 11.13 7.39 -25.43
N GLY A 195 11.37 6.10 -25.19
CA GLY A 195 11.51 5.09 -26.23
C GLY A 195 10.24 4.92 -27.07
N ALA A 196 9.06 4.98 -26.46
CA ALA A 196 7.79 4.96 -27.19
C ALA A 196 7.55 6.24 -28.01
N LEU A 197 7.82 7.41 -27.43
CA LEU A 197 7.70 8.69 -28.14
C LEU A 197 8.62 8.76 -29.36
N SER A 198 9.90 8.41 -29.19
CA SER A 198 10.88 8.44 -30.28
C SER A 198 10.53 7.46 -31.42
N LYS A 199 9.86 6.35 -31.10
CA LYS A 199 9.33 5.38 -32.09
C LYS A 199 7.96 5.74 -32.64
N ARG A 200 7.35 6.85 -32.21
CA ARG A 200 5.96 7.26 -32.53
C ARG A 200 4.91 6.22 -32.13
N GLU A 201 5.18 5.41 -31.11
CA GLU A 201 4.25 4.43 -30.54
C GLU A 201 3.35 5.14 -29.49
N LEU A 202 2.55 6.11 -29.96
CA LEU A 202 1.88 7.08 -29.09
C LEU A 202 0.86 6.46 -28.13
N ASP A 203 0.14 5.42 -28.54
CA ASP A 203 -0.78 4.71 -27.65
C ASP A 203 -0.05 4.04 -26.49
N ARG A 204 1.15 3.47 -26.75
CA ARG A 204 2.00 2.91 -25.70
C ARG A 204 2.54 4.01 -24.79
N ALA A 205 2.96 5.13 -25.37
CA ALA A 205 3.44 6.28 -24.59
C ALA A 205 2.36 6.82 -23.64
N VAL A 206 1.11 6.95 -24.12
CA VAL A 206 -0.06 7.35 -23.33
C VAL A 206 -0.31 6.38 -22.18
N GLU A 207 -0.37 5.08 -22.46
CA GLU A 207 -0.62 4.04 -21.45
C GLU A 207 0.46 4.03 -20.35
N MET A 208 1.73 4.08 -20.74
CA MET A 208 2.85 4.10 -19.80
C MET A 208 2.88 5.38 -18.98
N SER A 209 2.57 6.53 -19.59
CA SER A 209 2.48 7.81 -18.88
C SER A 209 1.34 7.81 -17.86
N GLN A 210 0.20 7.22 -18.21
CA GLN A 210 -0.92 7.08 -17.27
C GLN A 210 -0.59 6.10 -16.12
N CYS A 211 0.11 5.00 -16.40
CA CYS A 211 0.59 4.08 -15.37
C CYS A 211 1.57 4.78 -14.41
N ASN A 212 2.54 5.53 -14.95
CA ASN A 212 3.51 6.29 -14.18
C ASN A 212 2.83 7.33 -13.29
N LEU A 213 1.89 8.10 -13.86
CA LEU A 213 1.07 9.08 -13.15
C LEU A 213 0.38 8.49 -11.91
N LYS A 214 -0.29 7.34 -12.07
CA LYS A 214 -0.98 6.64 -10.97
C LYS A 214 0.00 6.14 -9.91
N SER A 215 1.12 5.54 -10.34
CA SER A 215 2.15 5.04 -9.44
C SER A 215 2.76 6.14 -8.58
N GLN A 216 3.09 7.29 -9.20
CA GLN A 216 3.68 8.43 -8.50
C GLN A 216 2.72 9.07 -7.50
N LEU A 217 1.45 9.23 -7.89
CA LEU A 217 0.46 9.77 -6.96
C LEU A 217 0.22 8.83 -5.79
N GLN A 218 0.16 7.52 -6.03
CA GLN A 218 0.03 6.54 -4.96
C GLN A 218 1.26 6.54 -4.04
N ALA A 219 2.47 6.63 -4.59
CA ALA A 219 3.70 6.80 -3.82
C ALA A 219 3.61 8.04 -2.92
N PHE A 220 3.12 9.16 -3.44
CA PHE A 220 2.93 10.38 -2.68
C PHE A 220 1.89 10.23 -1.56
N LEU A 221 0.78 9.53 -1.78
CA LEU A 221 -0.19 9.21 -0.72
C LEU A 221 0.47 8.44 0.43
N HIS A 222 1.38 7.51 0.11
CA HIS A 222 2.12 6.76 1.11
C HIS A 222 3.02 7.65 1.95
N ILE A 223 3.82 8.52 1.35
CA ILE A 223 4.69 9.42 2.13
C ILE A 223 3.89 10.48 2.92
N LYS A 224 2.60 10.70 2.60
CA LYS A 224 1.66 11.45 3.45
C LYS A 224 0.95 10.60 4.52
N GLY A 225 1.33 9.33 4.68
CA GLY A 225 0.88 8.46 5.77
C GLY A 225 -0.20 7.43 5.43
N CYS A 226 -0.57 7.26 4.15
CA CYS A 226 -1.46 6.18 3.72
C CYS A 226 -0.74 4.84 3.81
N THR A 227 -1.32 3.85 4.49
CA THR A 227 -0.72 2.51 4.62
C THR A 227 -1.29 1.49 3.65
N ASN A 228 -2.32 1.85 2.87
CA ASN A 228 -2.99 0.92 1.96
C ASN A 228 -2.35 0.92 0.57
N VAL A 229 -1.61 -0.16 0.27
CA VAL A 229 -0.89 -0.29 -1.01
C VAL A 229 -1.76 -0.78 -2.18
N ASP A 230 -3.04 -1.14 -1.93
CA ASP A 230 -3.92 -1.61 -3.01
C ASP A 230 -4.40 -0.42 -3.86
N PRO A 231 -4.04 -0.37 -5.17
CA PRO A 231 -4.33 0.78 -6.03
C PRO A 231 -5.82 1.09 -6.18
N LYS A 232 -6.72 0.12 -5.93
CA LYS A 232 -8.17 0.37 -6.06
C LYS A 232 -8.69 1.39 -5.05
N TRP A 233 -8.02 1.54 -3.91
CA TRP A 233 -8.38 2.50 -2.87
C TRP A 233 -7.75 3.87 -3.03
N MET A 234 -6.82 4.03 -3.99
CA MET A 234 -6.13 5.30 -4.26
C MET A 234 -7.14 6.46 -4.42
N TYR A 235 -8.20 6.25 -5.20
CA TYR A 235 -9.24 7.27 -5.43
C TYR A 235 -10.00 7.64 -4.16
N THR A 236 -10.30 6.66 -3.30
CA THR A 236 -10.95 6.91 -2.01
C THR A 236 -10.08 7.80 -1.14
N TYR A 237 -8.81 7.45 -0.95
CA TYR A 237 -7.90 8.25 -0.14
C TYR A 237 -7.61 9.63 -0.74
N LEU A 238 -7.60 9.77 -2.07
CA LEU A 238 -7.54 11.08 -2.75
C LEU A 238 -8.76 11.96 -2.43
N HIS A 239 -9.96 11.38 -2.38
CA HIS A 239 -11.17 12.13 -2.07
C HIS A 239 -11.25 12.53 -0.60
N GLU A 240 -10.92 11.61 0.30
CA GLU A 240 -11.04 11.78 1.75
C GLU A 240 -9.88 12.54 2.38
N SER A 241 -8.75 12.69 1.68
CA SER A 241 -7.60 13.40 2.23
C SER A 241 -7.87 14.91 2.39
N ASP A 242 -7.62 15.38 3.62
CA ASP A 242 -7.59 16.80 3.97
C ASP A 242 -6.19 17.43 3.84
N CYS A 243 -5.23 16.74 3.23
CA CYS A 243 -3.91 17.29 2.91
C CYS A 243 -4.01 18.31 1.77
N GLU A 244 -3.44 19.49 1.97
CA GLU A 244 -3.54 20.61 1.03
C GLU A 244 -2.90 20.30 -0.33
N GLU A 245 -1.72 19.69 -0.31
CA GLU A 245 -0.97 19.24 -1.47
C GLU A 245 -1.77 18.22 -2.28
N ILE A 246 -2.41 17.26 -1.60
CA ILE A 246 -3.30 16.29 -2.27
C ILE A 246 -4.51 16.99 -2.89
N ARG A 247 -5.12 17.98 -2.21
CA ARG A 247 -6.21 18.77 -2.78
C ARG A 247 -5.79 19.53 -4.05
N HIS A 248 -4.57 20.07 -4.08
CA HIS A 248 -4.01 20.79 -5.23
C HIS A 248 -3.71 19.88 -6.43
N LEU A 249 -3.31 18.63 -6.18
CA LEU A 249 -3.03 17.64 -7.23
C LEU A 249 -4.30 16.99 -7.79
N ARG A 250 -5.33 16.81 -6.96
CA ARG A 250 -6.51 16.00 -7.24
C ARG A 250 -7.25 16.35 -8.53
N ALA A 251 -7.53 17.63 -8.78
CA ALA A 251 -8.29 18.04 -9.98
C ALA A 251 -7.51 17.71 -11.26
N SER A 252 -6.24 18.14 -11.33
CA SER A 252 -5.37 17.85 -12.48
C SER A 252 -5.15 16.35 -12.69
N PHE A 253 -5.07 15.57 -11.60
CA PHE A 253 -4.98 14.11 -11.72
C PHE A 253 -6.21 13.51 -12.41
N PHE A 254 -7.42 13.93 -12.02
CA PHE A 254 -8.64 13.44 -12.66
C PHE A 254 -8.77 13.89 -14.10
N ASP A 255 -8.37 15.12 -14.41
CA ASP A 255 -8.34 15.61 -15.79
C ASP A 255 -7.45 14.72 -16.67
N LEU A 256 -6.27 14.36 -16.19
CA LEU A 256 -5.36 13.46 -16.90
C LEU A 256 -5.92 12.03 -16.99
N VAL A 257 -6.35 11.43 -15.88
CA VAL A 257 -6.83 10.03 -15.89
C VAL A 257 -8.05 9.83 -16.79
N TYR A 258 -8.94 10.83 -16.88
CA TYR A 258 -10.12 10.78 -17.73
C TYR A 258 -9.94 11.44 -19.10
N PHE A 259 -8.72 11.86 -19.44
CA PHE A 259 -8.39 12.54 -20.70
C PHE A 259 -9.25 13.79 -20.96
N PHE A 260 -9.67 14.49 -19.90
CA PHE A 260 -10.42 15.73 -20.07
C PHE A 260 -9.56 16.80 -20.74
N GLY A 261 -10.07 17.31 -21.87
CA GLY A 261 -9.36 18.31 -22.68
C GLY A 261 -8.43 17.72 -23.76
N TYR A 262 -8.43 16.40 -23.99
CA TYR A 262 -7.63 15.75 -25.02
C TYR A 262 -8.51 14.97 -26.01
N ASP A 263 -8.30 15.14 -27.31
CA ASP A 263 -8.84 14.23 -28.32
C ASP A 263 -7.85 13.08 -28.56
N MET A 264 -8.08 11.95 -27.88
CA MET A 264 -7.24 10.75 -27.99
C MET A 264 -7.27 10.07 -29.36
N THR A 265 -8.00 10.61 -30.34
CA THR A 265 -7.87 10.20 -31.76
C THR A 265 -6.75 10.95 -32.48
N GLN A 266 -6.28 12.07 -31.94
CA GLN A 266 -5.25 12.93 -32.54
C GLN A 266 -3.88 12.67 -31.95
N ASN A 267 -2.88 12.47 -32.81
CA ASN A 267 -1.49 12.25 -32.37
C ASN A 267 -0.91 13.43 -31.58
N LEU A 268 -1.25 14.66 -31.96
CA LEU A 268 -0.80 15.87 -31.26
C LEU A 268 -1.31 15.91 -29.81
N ASP A 269 -2.56 15.51 -29.58
CA ASP A 269 -3.14 15.49 -28.24
C ASP A 269 -2.59 14.33 -27.41
N LYS A 270 -2.25 13.19 -28.01
CA LYS A 270 -1.53 12.10 -27.33
C LYS A 270 -0.15 12.54 -26.87
N GLU A 271 0.61 13.23 -27.73
CA GLU A 271 1.93 13.77 -27.38
C GLU A 271 1.79 14.79 -26.26
N LYS A 272 0.86 15.74 -26.40
CA LYS A 272 0.57 16.73 -25.36
C LYS A 272 0.20 16.07 -24.02
N TYR A 273 -0.66 15.07 -24.04
CA TYR A 273 -1.07 14.32 -22.85
C TYR A 273 0.14 13.69 -22.14
N VAL A 274 1.04 13.06 -22.89
CA VAL A 274 2.26 12.47 -22.33
C VAL A 274 3.12 13.54 -21.65
N LEU A 275 3.32 14.70 -22.29
CA LEU A 275 4.09 15.80 -21.70
C LEU A 275 3.41 16.36 -20.43
N ASP A 276 2.09 16.53 -20.44
CA ASP A 276 1.35 17.02 -19.28
C ASP A 276 1.37 16.00 -18.12
N CYS A 277 1.45 14.69 -18.39
CA CYS A 277 1.68 13.66 -17.37
C CYS A 277 3.07 13.78 -16.73
N LEU A 278 4.11 14.06 -17.53
CA LEU A 278 5.47 14.27 -17.02
C LEU A 278 5.55 15.54 -16.14
N ASP A 279 4.92 16.63 -16.58
CA ASP A 279 4.81 17.86 -15.79
C ASP A 279 4.08 17.62 -14.46
N PHE A 280 3.04 16.77 -14.47
CA PHE A 280 2.35 16.39 -13.23
C PHE A 280 3.25 15.58 -12.29
N CYS A 281 4.06 14.65 -12.82
CA CYS A 281 5.02 13.91 -12.01
C CYS A 281 6.08 14.84 -11.38
N ASP A 282 6.56 15.83 -12.14
CA ASP A 282 7.47 16.86 -11.60
C ASP A 282 6.84 17.65 -10.45
N ARG A 283 5.55 18.00 -10.57
CA ARG A 283 4.80 18.64 -9.47
C ARG A 283 4.71 17.75 -8.22
N ILE A 284 4.54 16.43 -8.39
CA ILE A 284 4.60 15.49 -7.26
C ILE A 284 5.98 15.53 -6.61
N PHE A 285 7.05 15.55 -7.40
CA PHE A 285 8.41 15.63 -6.87
C PHE A 285 8.61 16.89 -6.05
N ASP A 286 8.17 18.05 -6.53
CA ASP A 286 8.27 19.31 -5.77
C ASP A 286 7.57 19.24 -4.40
N TYR A 287 6.39 18.63 -4.31
CA TYR A 287 5.72 18.40 -3.02
C TYR A 287 6.45 17.36 -2.16
N THR A 288 7.01 16.34 -2.80
CA THR A 288 7.75 15.26 -2.11
C THR A 288 9.01 15.78 -1.43
N VAL A 289 9.69 16.78 -2.01
CA VAL A 289 10.88 17.42 -1.41
C VAL A 289 10.61 17.96 -0.01
N GLU A 290 9.45 18.59 0.21
CA GLU A 290 9.08 19.13 1.53
C GLU A 290 8.82 18.00 2.52
N VAL A 291 8.05 16.99 2.09
CA VAL A 291 7.65 15.89 2.95
C VAL A 291 8.86 15.05 3.37
N LEU A 292 9.77 14.74 2.45
CA LEU A 292 10.97 13.97 2.78
C LEU A 292 11.90 14.72 3.75
N ASN A 293 11.92 16.06 3.69
CA ASN A 293 12.69 16.86 4.63
C ASN A 293 12.07 16.88 6.05
N GLU A 294 10.77 16.58 6.19
CA GLU A 294 10.10 16.43 7.49
C GLU A 294 10.25 15.02 8.08
N TYR A 295 10.61 14.02 7.28
CA TYR A 295 10.82 12.64 7.71
C TYR A 295 12.16 12.51 8.46
N SER A 296 12.08 12.48 9.79
CA SER A 296 13.28 12.44 10.65
C SER A 296 14.08 11.14 10.55
N LEU A 297 13.45 10.06 10.09
CA LEU A 297 14.09 8.74 10.01
C LEU A 297 14.84 8.51 8.69
N THR A 298 14.67 9.39 7.70
CA THR A 298 15.32 9.29 6.40
C THR A 298 16.49 10.28 6.29
N PRO A 299 17.46 10.05 5.39
CA PRO A 299 18.47 11.07 5.11
C PRO A 299 17.75 12.34 4.63
N ASP A 300 18.18 13.49 5.14
CA ASP A 300 17.70 14.78 4.62
C ASP A 300 18.07 14.94 3.14
N ASN A 301 17.56 16.01 2.53
CA ASN A 301 17.75 16.25 1.10
C ASN A 301 19.22 16.40 0.72
N ASP A 302 20.02 17.11 1.52
CA ASP A 302 21.45 17.36 1.23
C ASP A 302 22.27 16.06 1.33
N ASN A 303 22.00 15.25 2.35
CA ASN A 303 22.61 13.93 2.53
C ASN A 303 22.19 12.97 1.42
N SER A 304 20.91 12.99 1.02
CA SER A 304 20.40 12.17 -0.09
C SER A 304 21.08 12.52 -1.42
N LEU A 305 21.23 13.80 -1.72
CA LEU A 305 21.95 14.28 -2.91
C LEU A 305 23.43 13.89 -2.87
N THR A 306 24.07 13.96 -1.70
CA THR A 306 25.46 13.53 -1.52
C THR A 306 25.62 12.04 -1.81
N LEU A 307 24.75 11.19 -1.25
CA LEU A 307 24.76 9.74 -1.51
C LEU A 307 24.56 9.41 -2.99
N LEU A 308 23.64 10.10 -3.66
CA LEU A 308 23.45 9.94 -5.11
C LEU A 308 24.69 10.39 -5.89
N ALA A 309 25.27 11.55 -5.56
CA ALA A 309 26.43 12.09 -6.25
C ALA A 309 27.66 11.16 -6.13
N GLU A 310 27.89 10.61 -4.94
CA GLU A 310 28.93 9.60 -4.69
C GLU A 310 28.66 8.31 -5.47
N ARG A 311 27.40 7.86 -5.52
CA ARG A 311 27.03 6.62 -6.21
C ARG A 311 27.28 6.67 -7.72
N TYR A 312 26.94 7.79 -8.35
CA TYR A 312 27.10 8.00 -9.79
C TYR A 312 28.48 8.59 -10.15
N ASN A 313 29.34 8.87 -9.17
CA ASN A 313 30.61 9.59 -9.36
C ASN A 313 30.44 10.86 -10.21
N VAL A 314 29.49 11.72 -9.83
CA VAL A 314 29.03 12.85 -10.67
C VAL A 314 30.16 13.79 -11.12
N ASN A 315 31.26 13.89 -10.36
CA ASN A 315 32.42 14.70 -10.73
C ASN A 315 33.22 14.15 -11.94
N ASP A 316 33.04 12.87 -12.28
CA ASP A 316 33.81 12.14 -13.30
C ASP A 316 32.95 11.71 -14.50
N ILE A 317 31.65 11.99 -14.50
CA ILE A 317 30.73 11.65 -15.61
C ILE A 317 30.46 12.86 -16.50
N ASP A 318 30.25 12.60 -17.79
CA ASP A 318 29.90 13.64 -18.76
C ASP A 318 28.42 14.02 -18.63
N ASP A 319 28.11 15.31 -18.73
CA ASP A 319 26.75 15.85 -18.57
C ASP A 319 25.75 15.29 -19.61
N SER A 320 26.23 14.71 -20.73
CA SER A 320 25.38 14.07 -21.74
C SER A 320 25.23 12.55 -21.57
N SER A 321 25.85 11.98 -20.53
CA SER A 321 25.82 10.54 -20.27
C SER A 321 24.46 10.06 -19.75
N TYR A 322 24.20 8.76 -19.96
CA TYR A 322 23.03 8.07 -19.42
C TYR A 322 22.99 8.18 -17.88
N GLU A 323 24.16 8.00 -17.25
CA GLU A 323 24.36 8.05 -15.81
C GLU A 323 24.02 9.42 -15.23
N TYR A 324 24.38 10.49 -15.93
CA TYR A 324 24.05 11.86 -15.51
C TYR A 324 22.55 12.15 -15.61
N MET A 325 21.89 11.69 -16.67
CA MET A 325 20.44 11.80 -16.82
C MET A 325 19.70 11.05 -15.71
N GLU A 326 20.15 9.84 -15.37
CA GLU A 326 19.59 9.05 -14.27
C GLU A 326 19.78 9.74 -12.92
N TYR A 327 20.99 10.21 -12.63
CA TYR A 327 21.29 11.00 -11.43
C TYR A 327 20.38 12.23 -11.32
N THR A 328 20.24 12.98 -12.40
CA THR A 328 19.41 14.20 -12.44
C THR A 328 17.95 13.87 -12.16
N TYR A 329 17.40 12.82 -12.76
CA TYR A 329 16.02 12.39 -12.52
C TYR A 329 15.80 11.98 -11.06
N ARG A 330 16.71 11.16 -10.51
CA ARG A 330 16.62 10.68 -9.13
C ARG A 330 16.78 11.80 -8.09
N SER A 331 17.50 12.85 -8.45
CA SER A 331 17.71 14.03 -7.58
C SER A 331 16.47 14.92 -7.46
N LYS A 332 15.49 14.80 -8.38
CA LYS A 332 14.31 15.67 -8.40
C LYS A 332 13.47 15.63 -7.13
N VAL A 333 13.37 14.48 -6.47
CA VAL A 333 12.61 14.35 -5.22
C VAL A 333 13.32 14.95 -4.01
N TYR A 334 14.54 15.47 -4.17
CA TYR A 334 15.33 16.12 -3.12
C TYR A 334 15.66 17.59 -3.43
N THR A 335 15.27 18.11 -4.60
CA THR A 335 15.53 19.51 -4.99
C THR A 335 14.32 20.11 -5.69
N LYS A 336 13.83 21.25 -5.20
CA LYS A 336 12.69 21.95 -5.80
C LYS A 336 13.06 22.67 -7.09
N GLY A 337 12.08 22.77 -7.99
CA GLY A 337 12.20 23.62 -9.19
C GLY A 337 13.32 23.19 -10.12
N THR A 338 13.56 21.88 -10.18
CA THR A 338 14.48 21.27 -11.14
C THR A 338 13.98 21.46 -12.57
N GLU A 339 14.87 21.24 -13.54
CA GLU A 339 14.51 21.31 -14.95
C GLU A 339 13.32 20.38 -15.26
N PRO A 340 12.27 20.81 -15.98
CA PRO A 340 11.12 19.96 -16.30
C PRO A 340 11.54 18.70 -17.09
N THR A 341 11.06 17.52 -16.70
CA THR A 341 11.42 16.23 -17.33
C THR A 341 11.13 16.22 -18.83
N ARG A 342 10.09 16.93 -19.26
CA ARG A 342 9.73 17.05 -20.68
C ARG A 342 10.81 17.72 -21.55
N SER A 343 11.74 18.49 -20.98
CA SER A 343 12.80 19.15 -21.78
C SER A 343 13.77 18.15 -22.39
N TRP A 344 13.85 16.93 -21.84
CA TRP A 344 14.75 15.87 -22.28
C TRP A 344 14.27 15.12 -23.53
N ILE A 345 13.09 15.46 -24.07
CA ILE A 345 12.48 14.81 -25.24
C ILE A 345 12.92 15.50 -26.56
N SER A 346 13.84 16.47 -26.50
CA SER A 346 14.25 17.32 -27.63
C SER A 346 14.76 16.58 -28.86
#